data_AF-A0A7X3Y9X7-F1
#
_entry.id   AF-A0A7X3Y9X7-F1
#
_cell.length_a   1.000
_cell.length_b   1.000
_cell.length_c   1.000
_cell.angle_alpha   90.00
_cell.angle_beta   90.00
_cell.angle_gamma   90.00
#
_symmetry.space_group_name_H-M   'P 1'
#
loop_
_entity.id
_entity.type
_entity.pdbx_description
1 polymer ?
#
loop_
_entity_poly.entity_id
_entity_poly.type
_entity_poly.pdbx_seq_one_letter_code
_entity_poly.pdbx_strand_id
1 'polypeptide(L)'
;MTLLVAGLVLFIALHLVPSVAPLRAGLVAGMGEKPYRGVFSALAFAGLAMIVWGYAAAPFEPVYSPPDWGRQAAMWVVPAALV
;
A
#
# COMPACT_ATOMS: atom_id res chain seq x y z
N MET A 1 1.29 12.61 -10.12
CA MET A 1 2.10 11.40 -10.41
C MET A 1 3.23 11.19 -9.40
N THR A 2 4.10 12.18 -9.19
CA THR A 2 5.24 12.07 -8.25
C THR A 2 4.84 11.65 -6.83
N LEU A 3 3.79 12.26 -6.27
CA LEU A 3 3.28 11.93 -4.92
C LEU A 3 2.80 10.48 -4.81
N LEU A 4 2.07 9.99 -5.82
CA LEU A 4 1.58 8.61 -5.90
C LEU A 4 2.75 7.63 -5.94
N VAL A 5 3.73 7.88 -6.80
CA VAL A 5 4.92 7.02 -6.94
C VAL A 5 5.73 7.02 -5.65
N ALA A 6 5.96 8.19 -5.03
CA ALA A 6 6.65 8.29 -3.75
C ALA A 6 5.91 7.53 -2.64
N GLY A 7 4.57 7.65 -2.58
CA GLY A 7 3.73 6.90 -1.65
C GLY A 7 3.83 5.39 -1.85
N LEU A 8 3.80 4.91 -3.10
CA LEU A 8 3.98 3.50 -3.45
C LEU A 8 5.35 2.98 -3.01
N VAL A 9 6.42 3.69 -3.35
CA VAL A 9 7.79 3.32 -2.97
C VAL A 9 7.91 3.23 -1.45
N LEU A 10 7.44 4.26 -0.72
CA LEU A 10 7.48 4.28 0.74
C LEU A 10 6.67 3.12 1.34
N PHE A 11 5.43 2.94 0.90
CA PHE A 11 4.54 1.92 1.42
C PHE A 11 5.09 0.51 1.17
N ILE A 12 5.50 0.19 -0.06
CA ILE A 12 6.03 -1.13 -0.43
C ILE A 12 7.35 -1.39 0.28
N ALA A 13 8.31 -0.45 0.22
CA ALA A 13 9.61 -0.64 0.86
C ALA A 13 9.46 -0.91 2.36
N LEU A 14 8.60 -0.14 3.03
CA LEU A 14 8.32 -0.35 4.44
C LEU A 14 7.65 -1.70 4.70
N HIS A 15 6.66 -2.11 3.92
CA HIS A 15 5.96 -3.39 4.09
C HIS A 15 6.85 -4.62 3.84
N LEU A 16 7.93 -4.47 3.08
CA LEU A 16 8.90 -5.55 2.87
C LEU A 16 9.87 -5.72 4.05
N VAL A 17 10.05 -4.70 4.89
CA VAL A 17 10.97 -4.76 6.05
C VAL A 17 10.64 -5.92 7.01
N PRO A 18 9.39 -6.12 7.47
CA PRO A 18 9.03 -7.24 8.33
C PRO A 18 9.23 -8.62 7.68
N SER A 19 9.15 -8.72 6.34
CA SER A 19 9.35 -9.97 5.61
C SER A 19 10.81 -10.44 5.64
N VAL A 20 11.75 -9.52 5.86
CA VAL A 20 13.16 -9.82 6.05
C VAL A 20 13.43 -9.98 7.54
N ALA A 21 13.31 -11.21 8.05
CA ALA A 21 13.39 -11.51 9.49
C ALA A 21 14.64 -10.93 10.21
N PRO A 22 15.86 -11.00 9.65
CA PRO A 22 17.04 -10.40 10.29
C PRO A 22 16.95 -8.87 10.42
N LEU A 23 16.38 -8.19 9.42
CA LEU A 23 16.24 -6.73 9.42
C LEU A 23 15.24 -6.30 10.50
N ARG A 24 14.07 -6.94 10.55
CA ARG A 24 13.09 -6.71 11.62
C ARG A 24 13.70 -6.95 13.00
N ALA A 25 14.42 -8.06 13.18
CA ALA A 25 15.03 -8.40 14.45
C ALA A 25 16.04 -7.33 14.92
N GLY A 26 16.89 -6.83 14.01
CA GLY A 26 17.82 -5.74 14.32
C GLY A 26 17.12 -4.44 14.72
N LEU A 27 16.08 -4.04 13.99
CA LEU A 27 15.29 -2.86 14.31
C LEU A 27 14.59 -2.99 15.67
N VAL A 28 13.94 -4.12 15.92
CA VAL A 28 13.24 -4.40 17.18
C VAL A 28 14.22 -4.48 18.35
N ALA A 29 15.42 -5.06 18.17
CA ALA A 29 16.45 -5.08 19.21
C ALA A 29 16.94 -3.67 19.57
N GLY A 30 17.03 -2.77 18.59
CA GLY A 30 17.51 -1.40 18.79
C GLY A 30 16.52 -0.46 19.46
N MET A 31 15.22 -0.57 19.17
CA MET A 31 14.19 0.35 19.71
C MET A 31 13.16 -0.30 20.62
N GLY A 32 13.00 -1.62 20.55
CA GLY A 32 11.93 -2.37 21.23
C GLY A 32 10.70 -2.61 20.36
N GLU A 33 9.93 -3.64 20.70
CA GLU A 33 8.80 -4.13 19.90
C GLU A 33 7.62 -3.14 19.81
N LYS A 34 7.29 -2.43 20.89
CA LYS A 34 6.20 -1.46 20.91
C LYS A 34 6.48 -0.22 20.04
N PRO A 35 7.61 0.49 20.20
CA PRO A 35 7.92 1.64 19.35
C PRO A 35 8.17 1.24 17.89
N TYR A 36 8.78 0.08 17.63
CA TYR A 36 8.88 -0.45 16.25
C TYR A 36 7.51 -0.53 15.57
N ARG A 37 6.53 -1.15 16.23
CA ARG A 37 5.16 -1.26 15.68
C ARG A 37 4.52 0.11 15.49
N GLY A 38 4.68 1.04 16.45
CA GLY A 38 4.16 2.40 16.34
C GLY A 38 4.72 3.16 15.14
N VAL A 39 6.05 3.18 14.99
CA VAL A 39 6.75 3.86 13.89
C VAL A 39 6.40 3.20 12.56
N PHE A 40 6.44 1.87 12.48
CA PHE A 40 6.04 1.13 11.30
C PHE A 40 4.62 1.48 10.86
N SER A 41 3.64 1.44 11.78
CA SER A 41 2.25 1.76 11.46
C SER A 41 2.07 3.21 11.02
N ALA A 42 2.75 4.16 11.67
CA ALA A 42 2.67 5.57 11.30
C ALA A 42 3.25 5.83 9.89
N LEU A 43 4.41 5.26 9.57
CA LEU A 43 5.02 5.39 8.26
C LEU A 43 4.19 4.68 7.17
N ALA A 44 3.63 3.51 7.46
CA ALA A 44 2.74 2.79 6.57
C ALA A 44 1.48 3.62 6.26
N PHE A 45 0.88 4.21 7.29
CA PHE A 45 -0.28 5.07 7.16
C PHE A 45 0.03 6.33 6.35
N ALA A 46 1.19 6.97 6.59
CA ALA A 46 1.64 8.11 5.79
C ALA A 46 1.81 7.73 4.31
N GLY A 47 2.45 6.59 4.02
CA GLY A 47 2.58 6.07 2.65
C GLY A 47 1.22 5.81 1.99
N LEU A 48 0.28 5.20 2.72
CA LEU A 48 -1.08 4.98 2.25
C LEU A 48 -1.81 6.30 1.95
N ALA A 49 -1.69 7.29 2.84
CA ALA A 49 -2.29 8.61 2.65
C ALA A 49 -1.72 9.31 1.40
N MET A 50 -0.41 9.22 1.17
CA MET A 50 0.24 9.73 -0.05
C MET A 50 -0.29 9.03 -1.31
N ILE A 51 -0.53 7.72 -1.26
CA ILE A 51 -1.13 6.96 -2.38
C ILE A 51 -2.53 7.49 -2.67
N VAL A 52 -3.38 7.61 -1.64
CA VAL A 52 -4.76 8.09 -1.79
C VAL A 52 -4.80 9.49 -2.37
N TRP A 53 -4.05 10.44 -1.81
CA TRP A 53 -3.98 11.81 -2.33
C TRP A 53 -3.35 11.89 -3.71
N GLY A 54 -2.26 11.15 -3.95
CA GLY A 54 -1.57 11.12 -5.22
C GLY A 54 -2.43 10.56 -6.36
N TYR A 55 -3.28 9.57 -6.05
CA TYR A 55 -4.28 9.03 -6.97
C TYR A 55 -5.45 9.99 -7.18
N ALA A 56 -6.00 10.60 -6.13
CA ALA A 56 -7.10 11.56 -6.24
C ALA A 56 -6.72 12.80 -7.07
N ALA A 57 -5.45 13.23 -6.99
CA ALA A 57 -4.91 14.33 -7.78
C ALA A 57 -4.45 13.93 -9.20
N ALA A 58 -4.49 12.63 -9.53
CA ALA A 58 -4.13 12.14 -10.85
C ALA A 58 -5.22 12.47 -11.88
N PRO A 59 -4.85 12.88 -13.12
CA PRO A 59 -5.82 12.89 -14.21
C PRO A 59 -6.29 11.46 -14.49
N PHE A 60 -7.57 11.31 -14.80
CA PHE A 60 -8.12 10.05 -15.27
C PHE A 60 -7.83 9.88 -16.76
N GLU A 61 -7.14 8.78 -17.11
CA GLU A 61 -6.88 8.40 -18.49
C GLU A 61 -7.57 7.06 -18.80
N PRO A 62 -8.57 7.02 -19.71
CA PRO A 62 -9.31 5.81 -20.03
C PRO A 62 -8.50 4.89 -20.94
N VAL A 63 -7.49 4.22 -20.38
CA VAL A 63 -6.63 3.26 -21.11
C VAL A 63 -7.32 1.91 -21.37
N TYR A 64 -8.43 1.65 -20.68
CA TYR A 64 -9.20 0.42 -20.81
C TYR A 64 -10.69 0.73 -20.71
N SER A 65 -11.45 0.26 -21.71
CA SER A 65 -12.91 0.29 -21.70
C SER A 65 -13.43 -1.10 -21.34
N PRO A 66 -14.01 -1.30 -20.15
CA PRO A 66 -14.55 -2.59 -19.78
C PRO A 66 -15.78 -2.93 -20.64
N PRO A 67 -16.06 -4.21 -20.90
CA PRO A 67 -17.35 -4.63 -21.44
C PRO A 67 -18.48 -4.25 -20.48
N ASP A 68 -19.72 -4.16 -20.96
CA ASP A 68 -20.87 -3.69 -20.18
C ASP A 68 -21.10 -4.48 -18.87
N TRP A 69 -20.81 -5.78 -18.89
CA TRP A 69 -20.89 -6.66 -17.72
C TRP A 69 -19.63 -6.62 -16.83
N GLY A 70 -18.53 -6.02 -17.30
CA GLY A 70 -17.22 -6.07 -16.65
C GLY A 70 -17.22 -5.47 -15.24
N ARG A 71 -17.98 -4.39 -15.03
CA ARG A 71 -18.15 -3.78 -13.70
C ARG A 71 -18.89 -4.71 -12.74
N GLN A 72 -19.97 -5.35 -13.21
CA GLN A 72 -20.78 -6.27 -12.40
C GLN A 72 -19.98 -7.52 -12.05
N ALA A 73 -19.25 -8.08 -13.02
CA ALA A 73 -18.35 -9.20 -12.76
C ALA A 73 -17.29 -8.86 -11.71
N ALA A 74 -16.65 -7.68 -11.79
CA ALA A 74 -15.66 -7.25 -10.81
C ALA A 74 -16.23 -7.18 -9.38
N MET A 75 -17.48 -6.72 -9.21
CA MET A 75 -18.14 -6.66 -7.90
C MET A 75 -18.31 -8.03 -7.24
N TRP A 76 -18.41 -9.11 -8.01
CA TRP A 76 -18.54 -10.47 -7.49
C TRP A 76 -17.19 -11.20 -7.39
N VAL A 77 -16.35 -11.07 -8.42
CA VAL A 77 -15.10 -11.82 -8.52
C VAL A 77 -14.06 -11.34 -7.50
N VAL A 78 -13.96 -10.02 -7.26
CA VAL A 78 -12.98 -9.47 -6.32
C VAL A 78 -13.15 -10.02 -4.90
N PRO A 79 -14.35 -9.97 -4.26
CA PRO A 79 -14.52 -10.55 -2.94
C PRO A 79 -14.39 -12.07 -2.93
N ALA A 80 -14.84 -12.77 -3.98
CA ALA A 80 -14.68 -14.22 -4.07
C ALA A 80 -13.20 -14.65 -4.11
N ALA A 81 -12.31 -13.83 -4.69
CA ALA A 81 -10.89 -14.10 -4.76
C ALA A 81 -10.13 -13.90 -3.42
N LEU A 82 -10.79 -13.33 -2.40
CA LEU A 82 -10.22 -13.13 -1.06
C LEU A 82 -10.49 -14.30 -0.10
N VAL A 83 -11.28 -15.30 -0.53
CA VAL A 83 -11.63 -16.52 0.22
C VAL A 83 -10.86 -17.70 -0.36
#